data_AF-A0A8B8F7V4-F1
#
_entry.id   AF-A0A8B8F7V4-F1
#
_cell.length_a   1.000
_cell.length_b   1.000
_cell.length_c   1.000
_cell.angle_alpha   90.00
_cell.angle_beta   90.00
_cell.angle_gamma   90.00
#
_symmetry.space_group_name_H-M   'P 1'
#
loop_
_entity.id
_entity.type
_entity.pdbx_description
1 polymer ?
#
loop_
_entity_poly.entity_id
_entity_poly.type
_entity_poly.pdbx_seq_one_letter_code
_entity_poly.pdbx_strand_id
1 'polypeptide(L)'
;MGVNDERLPPELAKMINKRDSAKRSMDSIKTFIDKYDPATKSLNQLQTRLDSLMQYRSKYESCQDDIENHTAVTVEMLDHRTGVDDFFCSLKAEILDIIERYSKVPFNTSSTPSQPIIRDSMKLPFIPAPTFDGDLQKWVSFLDAFNAMFHYNQGLSDVQRLHYLKSCLVGPAAAYHSNN
;
A
#
# COMPACT_ATOMS: atom_id res chain seq x y z
N MET A 1 29.85 3.97 48.02
CA MET A 1 30.29 4.14 46.62
C MET A 1 29.06 3.90 45.76
N GLY A 2 28.42 4.98 45.31
CA GLY A 2 27.13 4.89 44.60
C GLY A 2 27.34 4.16 43.29
N VAL A 3 26.67 3.03 43.12
CA VAL A 3 26.46 2.44 41.79
C VAL A 3 25.64 3.49 41.06
N ASN A 4 26.26 4.22 40.14
CA ASN A 4 25.54 5.08 39.22
C ASN A 4 24.67 4.14 38.38
N ASP A 5 23.43 3.96 38.81
CA ASP A 5 22.34 3.45 37.99
C ASP A 5 22.16 4.49 36.88
N GLU A 6 22.98 4.38 35.84
CA GLU A 6 22.98 5.29 34.70
C GLU A 6 21.75 4.95 33.86
N ARG A 7 20.61 5.36 34.39
CA ARG A 7 19.30 5.14 33.82
C ARG A 7 19.29 5.71 32.41
N LEU A 8 18.99 4.83 31.44
CA LEU A 8 18.86 5.18 30.03
C LEU A 8 18.10 6.51 29.86
N PRO A 9 18.63 7.47 29.08
CA PRO A 9 17.95 8.74 28.85
C PRO A 9 16.52 8.52 28.35
N PRO A 10 15.52 9.25 28.87
CA PRO A 10 14.11 8.97 28.59
C PRO A 10 13.75 9.09 27.11
N GLU A 11 14.38 10.01 26.38
CA GLU A 11 14.17 10.13 24.93
C GLU A 11 14.80 8.96 24.16
N LEU A 12 15.97 8.48 24.55
CA LEU A 12 16.60 7.30 23.94
C LEU A 12 15.78 6.03 24.19
N ALA A 13 15.30 5.85 25.42
CA ALA A 13 14.38 4.76 25.79
C ALA A 13 13.10 4.76 24.93
N LYS A 14 12.55 5.95 24.69
CA LYS A 14 11.36 6.14 23.86
C LYS A 14 11.63 5.83 22.38
N MET A 15 12.80 6.19 21.84
CA MET A 15 13.19 5.84 20.46
C MET A 15 13.35 4.33 20.29
N ILE A 16 14.02 3.66 21.22
CA ILE A 16 14.19 2.19 21.23
C ILE A 16 12.81 1.50 21.27
N ASN A 17 11.93 1.94 22.17
CA ASN A 17 10.59 1.38 22.26
C ASN A 17 9.77 1.56 20.97
N LYS A 18 9.90 2.73 20.31
CA LYS A 18 9.24 2.99 19.01
C LYS A 18 9.77 2.08 17.92
N ARG A 19 11.11 1.94 17.80
CA ARG A 19 11.75 1.02 16.86
C ARG A 19 11.26 -0.41 17.05
N ASP A 20 11.27 -0.90 18.30
CA ASP A 20 10.86 -2.26 18.61
C ASP A 20 9.35 -2.47 18.37
N SER A 21 8.53 -1.45 18.61
CA SER A 21 7.11 -1.48 18.25
C SER A 21 6.89 -1.58 16.74
N ALA A 22 7.73 -0.91 15.93
CA ALA A 22 7.67 -1.04 14.47
C ALA A 22 8.04 -2.46 14.03
N LYS A 23 9.09 -3.07 14.61
CA LYS A 23 9.45 -4.47 14.36
C LYS A 23 8.32 -5.44 14.66
N ARG A 24 7.75 -5.36 15.87
CA ARG A 24 6.59 -6.19 16.26
C ARG A 24 5.40 -6.03 15.31
N SER A 25 5.21 -4.83 14.77
CA SER A 25 4.15 -4.59 13.77
C SER A 25 4.45 -5.32 12.46
N MET A 26 5.72 -5.33 11.99
CA MET A 26 6.13 -6.11 10.83
C MET A 26 6.00 -7.63 11.08
N ASP A 27 6.37 -8.12 12.27
CA ASP A 27 6.19 -9.53 12.66
C ASP A 27 4.71 -9.94 12.67
N SER A 28 3.82 -9.04 13.10
CA SER A 28 2.38 -9.27 13.04
C SER A 28 1.87 -9.38 11.60
N ILE A 29 2.48 -8.65 10.66
CA ILE A 29 2.17 -8.80 9.23
C ILE A 29 2.63 -10.18 8.76
N LYS A 30 3.88 -10.59 9.05
CA LYS A 30 4.38 -11.93 8.71
C LYS A 30 3.44 -13.03 9.22
N THR A 31 3.03 -12.95 10.48
CA THR A 31 2.11 -13.91 11.10
C THR A 31 0.77 -14.02 10.35
N PHE A 32 0.28 -12.93 9.76
CA PHE A 32 -0.91 -12.95 8.93
C PHE A 32 -0.64 -13.59 7.57
N ILE A 33 0.48 -13.28 6.94
CA ILE A 33 0.88 -13.84 5.64
C ILE A 33 1.06 -15.36 5.74
N ASP A 34 1.66 -15.85 6.82
CA ASP A 34 1.83 -17.30 7.09
C ASP A 34 0.51 -18.07 7.14
N LYS A 35 -0.58 -17.37 7.48
CA LYS A 35 -1.94 -17.94 7.62
C LYS A 35 -2.89 -17.42 6.53
N TYR A 36 -2.36 -16.77 5.51
CA TYR A 36 -3.18 -16.20 4.45
C TYR A 36 -3.77 -17.31 3.59
N ASP A 37 -5.09 -17.23 3.39
CA ASP A 37 -5.83 -18.14 2.53
C ASP A 37 -6.64 -17.31 1.50
N PRO A 38 -6.33 -17.43 0.21
CA PRO A 38 -7.01 -16.69 -0.85
C PRO A 38 -8.49 -17.06 -1.01
N ALA A 39 -8.92 -18.24 -0.52
CA ALA A 39 -10.32 -18.65 -0.58
C ALA A 39 -11.19 -17.90 0.45
N THR A 40 -10.59 -17.44 1.56
CA THR A 40 -11.30 -16.79 2.66
C THR A 40 -10.91 -15.33 2.88
N LYS A 41 -9.79 -14.87 2.31
CA LYS A 41 -9.25 -13.52 2.50
C LYS A 41 -9.00 -12.81 1.18
N SER A 42 -9.45 -11.55 1.11
CA SER A 42 -9.29 -10.70 -0.08
C SER A 42 -7.81 -10.34 -0.32
N LEU A 43 -7.40 -10.35 -1.59
CA LEU A 43 -6.09 -9.86 -2.04
C LEU A 43 -5.84 -8.39 -1.65
N ASN A 44 -6.89 -7.58 -1.52
CA ASN A 44 -6.74 -6.19 -1.07
C ASN A 44 -6.15 -6.10 0.35
N GLN A 45 -6.37 -7.10 1.21
CA GLN A 45 -5.75 -7.13 2.54
C GLN A 45 -4.23 -7.29 2.45
N LEU A 46 -3.73 -8.04 1.45
CA LEU A 46 -2.29 -8.16 1.20
C LEU A 46 -1.71 -6.83 0.76
N GLN A 47 -2.39 -6.11 -0.15
CA GLN A 47 -1.95 -4.80 -0.61
C GLN A 47 -1.89 -3.78 0.54
N THR A 48 -2.93 -3.68 1.36
CA THR A 48 -2.94 -2.81 2.55
C THR A 48 -1.79 -3.15 3.51
N ARG A 49 -1.49 -4.43 3.67
CA ARG A 49 -0.42 -4.90 4.55
C ARG A 49 0.96 -4.66 3.95
N LEU A 50 1.12 -4.72 2.63
CA LEU A 50 2.34 -4.30 1.93
C LEU A 50 2.63 -2.81 2.18
N ASP A 51 1.62 -1.95 2.04
CA ASP A 51 1.76 -0.51 2.29
C ASP A 51 2.10 -0.25 3.77
N SER A 52 1.46 -0.99 4.68
CA SER A 52 1.74 -0.91 6.11
C SER A 52 3.16 -1.38 6.44
N LEU A 53 3.63 -2.46 5.81
CA LEU A 53 4.99 -2.98 5.96
C LEU A 53 6.03 -1.92 5.56
N MET A 54 5.82 -1.23 4.43
CA MET A 54 6.70 -0.14 3.99
C MET A 54 6.70 1.04 4.99
N GLN A 55 5.54 1.39 5.56
CA GLN A 55 5.45 2.44 6.57
C GLN A 55 6.18 2.06 7.87
N TYR A 56 6.02 0.83 8.36
CA TYR A 56 6.71 0.38 9.56
C TYR A 56 8.21 0.27 9.34
N ARG A 57 8.64 -0.12 8.14
CA ARG A 57 10.04 -0.11 7.74
C ARG A 57 10.65 1.29 7.81
N SER A 58 10.00 2.29 7.22
CA SER A 58 10.48 3.67 7.28
C SER A 58 10.52 4.23 8.71
N LYS A 59 9.52 3.90 9.54
CA LYS A 59 9.53 4.25 10.97
C LYS A 59 10.70 3.61 11.73
N TYR A 60 10.98 2.34 11.43
CA TYR A 60 12.13 1.63 11.99
C TYR A 60 13.43 2.32 11.60
N GLU A 61 13.63 2.63 10.31
CA GLU A 61 14.85 3.28 9.81
C GLU A 61 15.07 4.63 10.48
N SER A 62 14.05 5.49 10.52
CA SER A 62 14.14 6.79 11.19
C SER A 62 14.48 6.65 12.67
N CYS A 63 13.85 5.73 13.40
CA CYS A 63 14.19 5.53 14.82
C CYS A 63 15.61 4.99 14.99
N GLN A 64 16.03 4.05 14.13
CA GLN A 64 17.36 3.45 14.21
C GLN A 64 18.45 4.47 13.87
N ASP A 65 18.25 5.34 12.89
CA ASP A 65 19.15 6.45 12.57
C ASP A 65 19.24 7.46 13.73
N ASP A 66 18.10 7.81 14.34
CA ASP A 66 18.08 8.71 15.51
C ASP A 66 18.84 8.11 16.71
N ILE A 67 18.69 6.79 16.94
CA ILE A 67 19.41 6.06 18.00
C ILE A 67 20.91 6.05 17.73
N GLU A 68 21.33 5.73 16.50
CA GLU A 68 22.74 5.66 16.08
C GLU A 68 23.45 7.00 16.23
N ASN A 69 22.73 8.12 16.05
CA ASN A 69 23.26 9.47 16.19
C ASN A 69 23.20 10.01 17.64
N HIS A 70 22.60 9.28 18.58
CA HIS A 70 22.42 9.76 19.95
C HIS A 70 23.71 9.64 20.77
N THR A 71 24.08 10.69 21.52
CA THR A 71 25.36 10.77 22.26
C THR A 71 25.54 9.69 23.34
N ALA A 72 24.44 9.21 23.91
CA ALA A 72 24.43 8.16 24.95
C ALA A 72 24.19 6.73 24.40
N VAL A 73 24.32 6.52 23.08
CA VAL A 73 24.09 5.20 22.47
C VAL A 73 25.21 4.22 22.81
N THR A 74 24.85 2.95 22.97
CA THR A 74 25.79 1.84 23.10
C THR A 74 25.50 0.78 22.04
N VAL A 75 26.47 -0.08 21.75
CA VAL A 75 26.32 -1.13 20.72
C VAL A 75 25.15 -2.08 21.03
N GLU A 76 24.90 -2.38 22.32
CA GLU A 76 23.80 -3.25 22.75
C GLU A 76 22.40 -2.64 22.49
N MET A 77 22.33 -1.32 22.35
CA MET A 77 21.08 -0.62 22.05
C MET A 77 20.77 -0.60 20.55
N LEU A 78 21.73 -0.92 19.70
CA LEU A 78 21.58 -0.96 18.25
C LEU A 78 20.96 -2.28 17.81
N ASP A 79 20.18 -2.23 16.74
CA ASP A 79 19.65 -3.42 16.11
C ASP A 79 20.52 -3.83 14.90
N HIS A 80 20.51 -5.11 14.56
CA HIS A 80 21.28 -5.60 13.42
C HIS A 80 20.57 -5.26 12.11
N ARG A 81 20.93 -4.12 11.49
CA ARG A 81 20.28 -3.61 10.26
C ARG A 81 20.14 -4.68 9.18
N THR A 82 21.20 -5.43 8.89
CA THR A 82 21.18 -6.52 7.90
C THR A 82 20.08 -7.54 8.17
N GLY A 83 19.88 -7.97 9.42
CA GLY A 83 18.85 -8.95 9.75
C GLY A 83 17.43 -8.42 9.53
N VAL A 84 17.19 -7.14 9.84
CA VAL A 84 15.89 -6.48 9.59
C VAL A 84 15.66 -6.24 8.10
N ASP A 85 16.72 -5.96 7.34
CA ASP A 85 16.69 -5.79 5.88
C ASP A 85 16.32 -7.09 5.17
N ASP A 86 17.00 -8.18 5.50
CA ASP A 86 16.73 -9.50 4.93
C ASP A 86 15.32 -9.95 5.24
N PHE A 87 14.86 -9.76 6.49
CA PHE A 87 13.49 -10.05 6.90
C PHE A 87 12.47 -9.22 6.11
N PHE A 88 12.66 -7.91 6.03
CA PHE A 88 11.76 -7.02 5.28
C PHE A 88 11.68 -7.39 3.80
N CYS A 89 12.82 -7.61 3.15
CA CYS A 89 12.89 -7.98 1.74
C CYS A 89 12.19 -9.32 1.47
N SER A 90 12.44 -10.32 2.32
CA SER A 90 11.81 -11.64 2.20
C SER A 90 10.30 -11.57 2.34
N LEU A 91 9.81 -10.89 3.39
CA LEU A 91 8.37 -10.71 3.61
C LEU A 91 7.71 -9.90 2.49
N LYS A 92 8.36 -8.83 2.01
CA LYS A 92 7.86 -8.02 0.90
C LYS A 92 7.72 -8.86 -0.38
N ALA A 93 8.74 -9.64 -0.71
CA ALA A 93 8.72 -10.52 -1.87
C ALA A 93 7.59 -11.55 -1.77
N GLU A 94 7.44 -12.19 -0.60
CA GLU A 94 6.38 -13.17 -0.35
C GLU A 94 4.98 -12.57 -0.57
N ILE A 95 4.72 -11.35 -0.08
CA ILE A 95 3.45 -10.66 -0.30
C ILE A 95 3.21 -10.39 -1.78
N LEU A 96 4.22 -9.88 -2.49
CA LEU A 96 4.13 -9.57 -3.92
C LEU A 96 3.87 -10.82 -4.77
N ASP A 97 4.58 -11.92 -4.49
CA ASP A 97 4.43 -13.19 -5.18
C ASP A 97 3.02 -13.76 -5.02
N ILE A 98 2.43 -13.65 -3.82
CA ILE A 98 1.04 -14.07 -3.57
C ILE A 98 0.08 -13.18 -4.38
N ILE A 99 0.25 -11.85 -4.35
CA ILE A 99 -0.60 -10.93 -5.12
C ILE A 99 -0.54 -11.26 -6.61
N GLU A 100 0.66 -11.44 -7.18
CA GLU A 100 0.82 -11.73 -8.61
C GLU A 100 0.16 -13.06 -8.99
N ARG A 101 0.38 -14.11 -8.18
CA ARG A 101 -0.14 -15.45 -8.43
C ARG A 101 -1.66 -15.49 -8.51
N TYR A 102 -2.35 -14.72 -7.68
CA TYR A 102 -3.82 -14.74 -7.61
C TYR A 102 -4.49 -13.58 -8.37
N SER A 103 -3.72 -12.58 -8.81
CA SER A 103 -4.22 -11.51 -9.71
C SER A 103 -4.28 -11.97 -11.16
N LYS A 104 -3.41 -12.90 -11.57
CA LYS A 104 -3.45 -13.56 -12.89
C LYS A 104 -4.40 -14.76 -12.86
N VAL A 105 -5.71 -14.51 -12.89
CA VAL A 105 -6.68 -15.60 -13.14
C VAL A 105 -6.47 -16.09 -14.59
N PRO A 106 -6.18 -17.37 -14.85
CA PRO A 106 -6.18 -17.88 -16.21
C PRO A 106 -7.62 -17.84 -16.72
N PHE A 107 -7.90 -16.91 -17.63
CA PHE A 107 -9.11 -16.95 -18.43
C PHE A 107 -8.97 -18.18 -19.34
N ASN A 108 -9.51 -19.32 -18.92
CA ASN A 108 -9.77 -20.42 -19.84
C ASN A 108 -10.88 -19.94 -20.79
N THR A 109 -10.49 -19.30 -21.90
CA THR A 109 -11.36 -19.06 -23.07
C THR A 109 -11.61 -20.41 -23.73
N SER A 110 -12.53 -21.20 -23.18
CA SER A 110 -13.29 -22.14 -24.00
C SER A 110 -14.34 -21.33 -24.76
N SER A 111 -14.06 -21.09 -26.04
CA SER A 111 -14.91 -20.42 -27.00
C SER A 111 -16.20 -21.22 -27.23
N THR A 112 -17.33 -20.69 -26.77
CA THR A 112 -18.66 -21.08 -27.28
C THR A 112 -19.58 -19.86 -27.28
N PRO A 113 -20.19 -19.48 -28.43
CA PRO A 113 -21.08 -18.34 -28.50
C PRO A 113 -22.53 -18.79 -28.33
N SER A 114 -23.21 -18.34 -27.28
CA SER A 114 -24.67 -18.48 -27.19
C SER A 114 -25.31 -17.44 -26.26
N GLN A 115 -25.87 -16.41 -26.92
CA GLN A 115 -27.11 -15.63 -26.66
C GLN A 115 -27.41 -15.09 -25.24
N PRO A 116 -27.83 -13.82 -25.11
CA PRO A 116 -28.04 -13.17 -23.82
C PRO A 116 -29.42 -13.50 -23.23
N ILE A 117 -29.45 -13.98 -21.98
CA ILE A 117 -30.66 -14.02 -21.15
C ILE A 117 -30.68 -12.72 -20.34
N ILE A 118 -31.63 -11.84 -20.68
CA ILE A 118 -31.93 -10.62 -19.93
C ILE A 118 -32.47 -11.02 -18.55
N ARG A 119 -31.79 -10.64 -17.48
CA ARG A 119 -32.38 -10.52 -16.15
C ARG A 119 -32.26 -9.08 -15.69
N ASP A 120 -33.40 -8.42 -15.70
CA ASP A 120 -33.62 -7.11 -15.15
C ASP A 120 -33.60 -7.22 -13.61
N SER A 121 -32.57 -6.65 -12.99
CA SER A 121 -32.51 -6.44 -11.55
C SER A 121 -31.97 -5.03 -11.32
N MET A 122 -32.89 -4.12 -10.99
CA MET A 122 -32.68 -2.79 -10.41
C MET A 122 -31.29 -2.21 -10.64
N LYS A 123 -31.07 -1.61 -11.81
CA LYS A 123 -29.90 -0.75 -12.04
C LYS A 123 -30.10 0.54 -11.27
N LEU A 124 -29.39 0.70 -10.16
CA LEU A 124 -28.97 2.03 -9.72
C LEU A 124 -28.43 2.78 -10.95
N PRO A 125 -28.81 4.06 -11.16
CA PRO A 125 -28.36 4.78 -12.34
C PRO A 125 -26.83 4.72 -12.36
N PHE A 126 -26.30 4.13 -13.44
CA PHE A 126 -24.87 4.13 -13.72
C PHE A 126 -24.44 5.60 -13.75
N ILE A 127 -23.71 6.03 -12.72
CA ILE A 127 -23.09 7.35 -12.72
C ILE A 127 -21.84 7.18 -13.59
N PRO A 128 -21.84 7.66 -14.85
CA PRO A 128 -20.65 7.56 -15.68
C PRO A 128 -19.52 8.29 -14.97
N ALA A 129 -18.33 7.68 -14.97
CA ALA A 129 -17.13 8.38 -14.51
C ALA A 129 -16.99 9.70 -15.28
N PRO A 130 -16.64 10.81 -14.61
CA PRO A 130 -16.47 12.08 -15.29
C PRO A 130 -15.38 11.91 -16.35
N THR A 131 -15.61 12.41 -17.55
CA THR A 131 -14.66 12.34 -18.67
C THR A 131 -14.06 13.72 -18.92
N PHE A 132 -12.74 13.80 -19.08
CA PHE A 132 -12.05 15.04 -19.42
C PHE A 132 -11.49 14.97 -20.84
N ASP A 133 -11.91 15.92 -21.68
CA ASP A 133 -11.58 16.02 -23.10
C ASP A 133 -10.41 16.96 -23.39
N GLY A 134 -9.86 17.64 -22.37
CA GLY A 134 -8.78 18.61 -22.49
C GLY A 134 -9.20 20.08 -22.40
N ASP A 135 -10.50 20.37 -22.22
CA ASP A 135 -10.98 21.74 -22.04
C ASP A 135 -10.65 22.30 -20.65
N LEU A 136 -9.68 23.23 -20.59
CA LEU A 136 -9.23 23.85 -19.34
C LEU A 136 -10.35 24.56 -18.57
N GLN A 137 -11.41 25.03 -19.23
CA GLN A 137 -12.55 25.65 -18.53
C GLN A 137 -13.39 24.63 -17.75
N LYS A 138 -13.35 23.35 -18.14
CA LYS A 138 -14.06 22.25 -17.47
C LYS A 138 -13.19 21.51 -16.45
N TRP A 139 -11.90 21.86 -16.36
CA TRP A 139 -10.94 21.19 -15.47
C TRP A 139 -11.37 21.24 -14.00
N VAL A 140 -11.81 22.41 -13.52
CA VAL A 140 -12.22 22.58 -12.11
C VAL A 140 -13.43 21.71 -11.80
N SER A 141 -14.46 21.71 -12.66
CA SER A 141 -15.66 20.89 -12.50
C SER A 141 -15.37 19.39 -12.61
N PHE A 142 -14.45 18.98 -13.48
CA PHE A 142 -13.98 17.60 -13.59
C PHE A 142 -13.25 17.17 -12.31
N LEU A 143 -12.36 18.02 -11.79
CA LEU A 143 -11.58 17.74 -10.58
C LEU A 143 -12.49 17.61 -9.35
N ASP A 144 -13.49 18.47 -9.22
CA ASP A 144 -14.48 18.37 -8.14
C ASP A 144 -15.30 17.08 -8.23
N ALA A 145 -15.75 16.69 -9.42
CA ALA A 145 -16.46 15.43 -9.64
C ALA A 145 -15.57 14.19 -9.38
N PHE A 146 -14.31 14.23 -9.81
CA PHE A 146 -13.33 13.18 -9.55
C PHE A 146 -13.06 13.04 -8.05
N ASN A 147 -12.88 14.16 -7.34
CA ASN A 147 -12.68 14.15 -5.89
C ASN A 147 -13.93 13.66 -5.14
N ALA A 148 -15.12 14.08 -5.55
CA ALA A 148 -16.37 13.58 -4.96
C ALA A 148 -16.53 12.05 -5.11
N MET A 149 -16.08 11.49 -6.23
CA MET A 149 -16.18 10.06 -6.53
C MET A 149 -15.06 9.21 -5.90
N PHE A 150 -13.83 9.74 -5.80
CA PHE A 150 -12.63 8.97 -5.47
C PHE A 150 -11.85 9.45 -4.23
N HIS A 151 -12.06 10.68 -3.76
CA HIS A 151 -11.39 11.22 -2.57
C HIS A 151 -12.12 10.84 -1.27
N TYR A 152 -13.46 10.78 -1.30
CA TYR A 152 -14.26 10.23 -0.18
C TYR A 152 -14.25 8.70 -0.11
N ASN A 153 -13.72 8.04 -1.14
CA ASN A 153 -13.57 6.58 -1.16
C ASN A 153 -12.19 6.19 -0.61
N GLN A 154 -12.13 5.98 0.71
CA GLN A 154 -10.89 5.67 1.45
C GLN A 154 -10.26 4.30 1.11
N GLY A 155 -10.87 3.54 0.20
CA GLY A 155 -10.40 2.21 -0.24
C GLY A 155 -9.49 2.21 -1.49
N LEU A 156 -9.18 3.37 -2.07
CA LEU A 156 -8.34 3.47 -3.27
C LEU A 156 -6.95 4.02 -2.92
N SER A 157 -5.89 3.36 -3.39
CA SER A 157 -4.52 3.86 -3.28
C SER A 157 -4.24 4.98 -4.29
N ASP A 158 -3.22 5.80 -4.06
CA ASP A 158 -2.89 6.91 -4.97
C ASP A 158 -2.52 6.43 -6.38
N VAL A 159 -1.96 5.22 -6.50
CA VAL A 159 -1.67 4.56 -7.78
C VAL A 159 -2.97 4.15 -8.48
N GLN A 160 -3.96 3.62 -7.76
CA GLN A 160 -5.28 3.32 -8.32
C GLN A 160 -6.01 4.60 -8.72
N ARG A 161 -5.93 5.66 -7.91
CA ARG A 161 -6.45 6.99 -8.27
C ARG A 161 -5.79 7.51 -9.54
N LEU A 162 -4.48 7.35 -9.70
CA LEU A 162 -3.77 7.73 -10.92
C LEU A 162 -4.22 6.89 -12.13
N HIS A 163 -4.42 5.58 -11.96
CA HIS A 163 -4.95 4.73 -13.02
C HIS A 163 -6.37 5.13 -13.42
N TYR A 164 -7.24 5.42 -12.46
CA TYR A 164 -8.59 5.92 -12.73
C TYR A 164 -8.56 7.29 -13.40
N LEU A 165 -7.71 8.20 -12.92
CA LEU A 165 -7.49 9.51 -13.54
C LEU A 165 -7.09 9.35 -15.01
N LYS A 166 -6.12 8.46 -15.30
CA LYS A 166 -5.70 8.16 -16.67
C LYS A 166 -6.82 7.56 -17.52
N SER A 167 -7.70 6.74 -16.94
CA SER A 167 -8.86 6.17 -17.66
C SER A 167 -10.01 7.16 -17.90
N CYS A 168 -10.04 8.27 -17.16
CA CYS A 168 -11.04 9.34 -17.32
C CYS A 168 -10.64 10.37 -18.39
N LEU A 169 -9.41 10.30 -18.93
CA LEU A 169 -8.95 11.16 -20.02
C LEU A 169 -9.41 10.58 -21.36
N VAL A 170 -10.04 11.41 -22.19
CA VAL A 170 -10.54 11.05 -23.53
C VAL A 170 -10.16 12.13 -24.54
N GLY A 171 -10.16 11.80 -25.83
CA GLY A 171 -9.82 12.76 -26.88
C GLY A 171 -8.32 13.13 -26.91
N PRO A 172 -7.94 14.38 -27.29
CA PRO A 172 -6.54 14.79 -27.44
C PRO A 172 -5.67 14.59 -26.18
N ALA A 173 -6.29 14.55 -25.00
CA ALA A 173 -5.63 14.30 -23.73
C ALA A 173 -5.15 12.84 -23.56
N ALA A 174 -5.80 11.87 -24.21
CA ALA A 174 -5.39 10.46 -24.22
C ALA A 174 -4.28 10.18 -25.27
N ALA A 175 -4.11 11.06 -26.25
CA ALA A 175 -3.28 10.83 -27.44
C ALA A 175 -1.77 11.04 -27.22
N TYR A 176 -1.32 11.55 -26.07
CA TYR A 176 0.11 11.76 -25.79
C TYR A 176 0.89 10.53 -25.31
N HIS A 177 0.24 9.35 -25.19
CA HIS A 177 0.90 8.11 -24.76
C HIS A 177 0.95 7.01 -25.83
N SER A 178 0.85 7.38 -27.11
CA SER A 178 1.08 6.45 -28.21
C SER A 178 1.97 7.14 -29.25
N ASN A 179 3.24 6.72 -29.30
CA ASN A 179 4.28 7.04 -30.29
C ASN A 179 5.39 8.02 -29.85
N ASN A 180 6.34 7.55 -29.02
CA ASN A 180 7.78 7.44 -29.34
C ASN A 180 8.51 6.66 -28.22
#